data_AF-A0A1V4SM76-F1
#
_entry.id   AF-A0A1V4SM76-F1
#
_cell.length_a   1.000
_cell.length_b   1.000
_cell.length_c   1.000
_cell.angle_alpha   90.00
_cell.angle_beta   90.00
_cell.angle_gamma   90.00
#
_symmetry.space_group_name_H-M   'P 1'
#
loop_
_entity.id
_entity.type
_entity.pdbx_description
1 polymer ?
#
loop_
_entity_poly.entity_id
_entity_poly.type
_entity_poly.pdbx_seq_one_letter_code
_entity_poly.pdbx_strand_id
1 'polypeptide(L)'
;MNTYKVKKFFGGKTAIGRCCIAILLLATLLIPSIPVNAAAGDYLTDIVNSPLQQSVRLAEPSPAAPGGRGYTEPLKVCALNSQGRPLINFPVTFEDITKHPYITVVMPGTNQSKITVYTDNNGIASAVSTNPNFIGKGFQIYSSFPGIRQTIQIKASAPGMNSIIFSITVSTYLYPY
;
A
#
# COMPACT_ATOMS: atom_id res chain seq x y z
N MET A 1 -63.14 -75.62 -17.29
CA MET A 1 -61.90 -76.15 -17.89
C MET A 1 -61.06 -74.98 -18.35
N ASN A 2 -59.80 -74.94 -17.93
CA ASN A 2 -58.63 -74.29 -18.57
C ASN A 2 -58.73 -72.77 -18.85
N THR A 3 -57.75 -71.91 -18.57
CA THR A 3 -56.33 -72.09 -18.25
C THR A 3 -55.80 -70.73 -17.81
N TYR A 4 -54.85 -70.73 -16.88
CA TYR A 4 -54.05 -69.56 -16.51
C TYR A 4 -53.09 -69.16 -17.64
N LYS A 5 -52.81 -67.87 -17.80
CA LYS A 5 -51.50 -67.39 -18.26
C LYS A 5 -51.05 -66.18 -17.46
N VAL A 6 -49.96 -66.38 -16.73
CA VAL A 6 -49.22 -65.39 -15.94
C VAL A 6 -48.12 -64.78 -16.80
N LYS A 7 -47.93 -63.46 -16.73
CA LYS A 7 -46.63 -62.76 -16.77
C LYS A 7 -46.81 -61.48 -15.93
N LYS A 8 -46.26 -61.41 -14.70
CA LYS A 8 -44.91 -60.91 -14.34
C LYS A 8 -44.62 -59.54 -14.98
N PHE A 9 -44.17 -58.48 -14.29
CA PHE A 9 -43.63 -58.32 -12.94
C PHE A 9 -43.43 -56.80 -12.69
N PHE A 10 -43.44 -56.40 -11.41
CA PHE A 10 -42.98 -55.12 -10.83
C PHE A 10 -43.64 -53.83 -11.33
N GLY A 11 -44.40 -53.11 -10.49
CA GLY A 11 -43.97 -52.55 -9.21
C GLY A 11 -43.49 -51.12 -9.50
N GLY A 12 -44.03 -50.04 -8.97
CA GLY A 12 -44.87 -49.81 -7.82
C GLY A 12 -44.50 -48.39 -7.37
N LYS A 13 -45.51 -47.65 -6.92
CA LYS A 13 -45.41 -46.47 -6.04
C LYS A 13 -45.06 -45.13 -6.71
N THR A 14 -46.15 -44.42 -7.02
CA THR A 14 -46.50 -43.10 -6.47
C THR A 14 -45.43 -42.26 -5.77
N ALA A 15 -45.49 -40.97 -6.10
CA ALA A 15 -45.27 -39.81 -5.24
C ALA A 15 -43.84 -39.29 -5.04
N ILE A 16 -43.23 -38.67 -6.06
CA ILE A 16 -42.14 -37.70 -5.88
C ILE A 16 -42.28 -36.60 -6.93
N GLY A 17 -43.20 -35.66 -6.72
CA GLY A 17 -43.49 -34.59 -7.70
C GLY A 17 -43.72 -33.22 -7.08
N ARG A 18 -43.33 -33.00 -5.82
CA ARG A 18 -43.56 -31.72 -5.11
C ARG A 18 -42.45 -31.30 -4.13
N CYS A 19 -41.29 -31.97 -4.09
CA CYS A 19 -40.22 -31.60 -3.15
C CYS A 19 -39.13 -30.68 -3.75
N CYS A 20 -39.04 -30.55 -5.08
CA CYS A 20 -37.93 -29.84 -5.71
C CYS A 20 -38.11 -28.31 -5.82
N ILE A 21 -39.26 -27.76 -5.44
CA ILE A 21 -39.53 -26.30 -5.52
C ILE A 21 -39.32 -25.61 -4.15
N ALA A 22 -39.28 -26.36 -3.05
CA ALA A 22 -39.00 -25.80 -1.73
C ALA A 22 -37.50 -25.68 -1.39
N ILE A 23 -36.63 -26.35 -2.16
CA ILE A 23 -35.17 -26.36 -1.92
C ILE A 23 -34.45 -25.28 -2.75
N LEU A 24 -35.06 -24.77 -3.81
CA LEU A 24 -34.49 -23.73 -4.68
C LEU A 24 -34.71 -22.28 -4.16
N LEU A 25 -35.44 -22.10 -3.07
CA LEU A 25 -35.69 -20.79 -2.45
C LEU A 25 -34.97 -20.56 -1.11
N LEU A 26 -34.17 -21.54 -0.66
CA LEU A 26 -33.37 -21.45 0.59
C LEU A 26 -31.86 -21.31 0.34
N ALA A 27 -31.43 -21.03 -0.89
CA ALA A 27 -30.01 -20.99 -1.27
C ALA A 27 -29.50 -19.60 -1.71
N THR A 28 -30.23 -18.52 -1.40
CA THR A 28 -29.77 -17.15 -1.60
C THR A 28 -29.81 -16.42 -0.26
N LEU A 29 -28.65 -15.93 0.20
CA LEU A 29 -28.37 -15.19 1.46
C LEU A 29 -27.54 -15.96 2.50
N LEU A 30 -26.46 -16.60 2.05
CA LEU A 30 -25.24 -16.69 2.86
C LEU A 30 -24.09 -16.17 2.00
N ILE A 31 -24.12 -14.87 1.73
CA ILE A 31 -22.87 -14.16 1.46
C ILE A 31 -22.17 -14.15 2.82
N PRO A 32 -20.98 -14.75 2.98
CA PRO A 32 -20.20 -14.49 4.18
C PRO A 32 -19.98 -12.97 4.19
N SER A 33 -20.61 -12.29 5.16
CA SER A 33 -20.25 -10.92 5.48
C SER A 33 -18.77 -10.98 5.81
N ILE A 34 -17.94 -10.57 4.84
CA ILE A 34 -16.57 -10.22 5.12
C ILE A 34 -16.70 -9.24 6.28
N PRO A 35 -16.06 -9.48 7.44
CA PRO A 35 -15.96 -8.42 8.42
C PRO A 35 -15.19 -7.32 7.73
N VAL A 36 -15.91 -6.34 7.17
CA VAL A 36 -15.34 -5.04 6.95
C VAL A 36 -15.07 -4.60 8.37
N ASN A 37 -13.82 -4.77 8.81
CA ASN A 37 -13.35 -4.08 9.99
C ASN A 37 -13.58 -2.61 9.67
N ALA A 38 -14.71 -2.09 10.14
CA ALA A 38 -15.01 -0.67 10.14
C ALA A 38 -13.97 -0.06 11.08
N ALA A 39 -12.82 0.30 10.52
CA ALA A 39 -11.94 1.25 11.15
C ALA A 39 -12.71 2.58 11.13
N ALA A 40 -13.32 2.90 12.26
CA ALA A 40 -14.01 4.16 12.47
C ALA A 40 -12.98 5.30 12.44
N GLY A 41 -12.96 6.06 11.35
CA GLY A 41 -12.12 7.24 11.15
C GLY A 41 -11.63 7.39 9.71
N ASP A 42 -11.25 8.60 9.31
CA ASP A 42 -10.50 8.82 8.08
C ASP A 42 -9.10 8.21 8.23
N TYR A 43 -8.51 7.73 7.14
CA TYR A 43 -7.25 6.97 7.20
C TYR A 43 -6.35 7.22 5.99
N LEU A 44 -5.05 7.05 6.23
CA LEU A 44 -4.07 6.90 5.16
C LEU A 44 -3.95 5.42 4.80
N THR A 45 -3.85 5.13 3.51
CA THR A 45 -3.47 3.81 2.98
C THR A 45 -2.24 3.94 2.09
N ASP A 46 -1.46 2.89 2.04
CA ASP A 46 -0.37 2.78 1.06
C ASP A 46 -0.95 2.59 -0.34
N ILE A 47 -0.11 2.85 -1.35
CA ILE A 47 -0.44 2.63 -2.75
C ILE A 47 0.56 1.62 -3.29
N VAL A 48 0.07 0.63 -4.05
CA VAL A 48 0.84 -0.49 -4.60
C VAL A 48 2.11 -0.05 -5.34
N ASN A 49 2.13 1.15 -5.92
CA ASN A 49 3.25 1.68 -6.71
C ASN A 49 4.23 2.55 -5.90
N SER A 50 4.17 2.50 -4.57
CA SER A 50 5.13 3.14 -3.66
C SER A 50 5.41 2.17 -2.51
N PRO A 51 6.36 1.23 -2.68
CA PRO A 51 6.54 0.16 -1.71
C PRO A 51 6.95 0.73 -0.35
N LEU A 52 6.37 0.18 0.71
CA LEU A 52 6.71 0.53 2.09
C LEU A 52 8.16 0.20 2.44
N GLN A 53 8.81 -0.65 1.65
CA GLN A 53 10.21 -0.98 1.75
C GLN A 53 10.92 -0.62 0.45
N GLN A 54 11.95 0.20 0.55
CA GLN A 54 12.80 0.59 -0.58
C GLN A 54 14.26 0.29 -0.26
N SER A 55 15.07 0.13 -1.30
CA SER A 55 16.52 0.09 -1.17
C SER A 55 17.15 1.12 -2.09
N VAL A 56 18.01 1.97 -1.54
CA VAL A 56 18.77 2.96 -2.29
C VAL A 56 20.25 2.70 -2.11
N ARG A 57 20.96 2.53 -3.22
CA ARG A 57 22.42 2.49 -3.22
C ARG A 57 22.95 3.86 -3.61
N LEU A 58 23.73 4.47 -2.74
CA LEU A 58 24.37 5.75 -3.03
C LEU A 58 25.56 5.54 -3.97
N ALA A 59 25.70 6.43 -4.94
CA ALA A 59 26.76 6.47 -5.92
C ALA A 59 27.40 7.86 -5.96
N GLU A 60 28.32 8.12 -6.89
CA GLU A 60 28.88 9.47 -7.12
C GLU A 60 29.47 10.11 -5.84
N PRO A 61 30.47 9.47 -5.20
CA PRO A 61 31.14 10.06 -4.05
C PRO A 61 31.80 11.39 -4.44
N SER A 62 31.79 12.35 -3.51
CA SER A 62 32.42 13.67 -3.68
C SER A 62 33.00 14.14 -2.34
N PRO A 63 33.89 15.14 -2.30
CA PRO A 63 34.40 15.68 -1.04
C PRO A 63 33.30 16.13 -0.06
N ALA A 64 32.16 16.61 -0.57
CA ALA A 64 31.02 17.02 0.25
C ALA A 64 30.06 15.87 0.63
N ALA A 65 30.13 14.73 -0.06
CA ALA A 65 29.36 13.52 0.25
C ALA A 65 30.20 12.26 -0.06
N PRO A 66 31.20 11.92 0.78
CA PRO A 66 32.08 10.78 0.53
C PRO A 66 31.38 9.42 0.47
N GLY A 67 30.25 9.28 1.16
CA GLY A 67 29.41 8.08 1.09
C GLY A 67 28.49 8.03 -0.13
N GLY A 68 28.52 9.04 -1.00
CA GLY A 68 27.72 9.13 -2.22
C GLY A 68 26.38 9.85 -2.03
N ARG A 69 25.64 9.91 -3.14
CA ARG A 69 24.31 10.52 -3.29
C ARG A 69 23.38 9.55 -4.01
N GLY A 70 22.09 9.73 -3.81
CA GLY A 70 21.04 8.97 -4.46
C GLY A 70 19.68 9.60 -4.22
N TYR A 71 18.65 9.01 -4.82
CA TYR A 71 17.27 9.44 -4.66
C TYR A 71 16.39 8.24 -4.36
N THR A 72 15.40 8.43 -3.50
CA THR A 72 14.30 7.46 -3.38
C THR A 72 13.39 7.54 -4.59
N GLU A 73 12.60 6.49 -4.81
CA GLU A 73 11.40 6.64 -5.61
C GLU A 73 10.41 7.56 -4.88
N PRO A 74 9.51 8.25 -5.59
CA PRO A 74 8.49 9.06 -4.96
C PRO A 74 7.62 8.24 -4.01
N LEU A 75 7.52 8.68 -2.75
CA LEU A 75 6.66 8.04 -1.77
C LEU A 75 5.22 8.52 -1.96
N LYS A 76 4.26 7.61 -2.01
CA LYS A 76 2.85 7.91 -2.25
C LYS A 76 1.95 7.26 -1.22
N VAL A 77 0.97 8.01 -0.76
CA VAL A 77 -0.12 7.51 0.09
C VAL A 77 -1.45 8.03 -0.45
N CYS A 78 -2.53 7.32 -0.15
CA CYS A 78 -3.88 7.78 -0.43
C CYS A 78 -4.58 8.11 0.88
N ALA A 79 -5.18 9.30 0.97
CA ALA A 79 -6.03 9.70 2.07
C ALA A 79 -7.49 9.40 1.72
N LEU A 80 -8.10 8.51 2.50
CA LEU A 80 -9.48 8.09 2.33
C LEU A 80 -10.28 8.48 3.57
N ASN A 81 -11.53 8.86 3.37
CA ASN A 81 -12.45 9.02 4.47
C ASN A 81 -12.93 7.66 5.00
N SER A 82 -13.66 7.67 6.11
CA SER A 82 -14.25 6.45 6.70
C SER A 82 -15.15 5.62 5.75
N GLN A 83 -15.63 6.21 4.65
CA GLN A 83 -16.43 5.54 3.61
C GLN A 83 -15.58 5.01 2.44
N GLY A 84 -14.25 5.12 2.52
CA GLY A 84 -13.33 4.73 1.44
C GLY A 84 -13.30 5.69 0.26
N ARG A 85 -13.82 6.91 0.40
CA ARG A 85 -13.79 7.95 -0.65
C ARG A 85 -12.52 8.79 -0.52
N PRO A 86 -11.91 9.21 -1.63
CA PRO A 86 -10.72 10.04 -1.61
C PRO A 86 -10.99 11.42 -0.99
N LEU A 87 -10.07 11.85 -0.14
CA LEU A 87 -10.05 13.20 0.41
C LEU A 87 -9.19 14.09 -0.48
N ILE A 88 -9.79 15.10 -1.12
CA ILE A 88 -9.14 16.00 -2.07
C ILE A 88 -8.57 17.21 -1.33
N ASN A 89 -7.39 17.67 -1.76
CA ASN A 89 -6.72 18.83 -1.17
C ASN A 89 -6.51 18.70 0.35
N PHE A 90 -6.21 17.48 0.80
CA PHE A 90 -5.96 17.15 2.20
C PHE A 90 -4.45 17.16 2.47
N PRO A 91 -3.97 17.80 3.55
CA PRO A 91 -2.55 17.93 3.81
C PRO A 91 -1.95 16.63 4.35
N VAL A 92 -0.97 16.07 3.64
CA VAL A 92 -0.16 14.93 4.07
C VAL A 92 1.28 15.37 4.23
N THR A 93 1.86 15.08 5.39
CA THR A 93 3.24 15.44 5.71
C THR A 93 4.14 14.22 5.66
N PHE A 94 5.25 14.32 4.93
CA PHE A 94 6.32 13.33 4.88
C PHE A 94 7.54 13.86 5.63
N GLU A 95 8.04 13.09 6.59
CA GLU A 95 9.13 13.50 7.49
C GLU A 95 10.12 12.36 7.71
N ASP A 96 11.42 12.64 7.60
CA ASP A 96 12.48 11.75 8.10
C ASP A 96 12.48 11.75 9.63
N ILE A 97 12.21 10.58 10.22
CA ILE A 97 12.17 10.37 11.66
C ILE A 97 13.40 9.62 12.20
N THR A 98 14.30 9.12 11.35
CA THR A 98 15.46 8.33 11.80
C THR A 98 16.61 9.21 12.27
N LYS A 99 16.81 10.41 11.70
CA LYS A 99 17.90 11.36 12.03
C LYS A 99 19.24 10.66 12.30
N HIS A 100 19.99 10.39 11.23
CA HIS A 100 21.28 9.69 11.33
C HIS A 100 22.47 10.69 11.24
N PRO A 101 23.55 10.52 12.03
CA PRO A 101 24.67 11.48 12.06
C PRO A 101 25.45 11.60 10.74
N TYR A 102 25.42 10.56 9.91
CA TYR A 102 26.16 10.53 8.64
C TYR A 102 25.28 10.56 7.39
N ILE A 103 23.98 10.32 7.52
CA ILE A 103 23.06 10.23 6.38
C ILE A 103 22.09 11.39 6.48
N THR A 104 22.06 12.20 5.43
CA THR A 104 21.13 13.31 5.31
C THR A 104 20.06 12.95 4.28
N VAL A 105 18.80 13.22 4.64
CA VAL A 105 17.63 12.99 3.80
C VAL A 105 16.89 14.31 3.66
N VAL A 106 16.76 14.79 2.43
CA VAL A 106 16.11 16.06 2.15
C VAL A 106 15.33 15.99 0.86
N MET A 107 14.28 16.79 0.78
CA MET A 107 13.57 16.98 -0.47
C MET A 107 14.42 17.86 -1.40
N PRO A 108 14.84 17.37 -2.57
CA PRO A 108 15.72 18.15 -3.44
C PRO A 108 14.98 19.38 -3.96
N GLY A 109 15.65 20.53 -3.92
CA GLY A 109 15.10 21.83 -4.29
C GLY A 109 14.66 22.69 -3.11
N THR A 110 14.05 22.10 -2.07
CA THR A 110 13.69 22.83 -0.83
C THR A 110 14.68 22.57 0.31
N ASN A 111 15.47 21.50 0.23
CA ASN A 111 16.43 21.07 1.25
C ASN A 111 15.80 20.83 2.63
N GLN A 112 14.51 20.47 2.67
CA GLN A 112 13.80 20.16 3.89
C GLN A 112 13.69 18.65 4.10
N SER A 113 13.94 18.17 5.32
CA SER A 113 13.69 16.76 5.72
C SER A 113 12.22 16.47 6.02
N LYS A 114 11.39 17.52 5.98
CA LYS A 114 9.95 17.50 6.22
C LYS A 114 9.26 18.32 5.15
N ILE A 115 8.30 17.72 4.45
CA ILE A 115 7.48 18.40 3.45
C ILE A 115 6.00 18.08 3.67
N THR A 116 5.13 19.03 3.33
CA THR A 116 3.68 18.82 3.31
C THR A 116 3.20 18.95 1.87
N VAL A 117 2.44 17.95 1.43
CA VAL A 117 1.88 17.86 0.08
C VAL A 117 0.38 17.68 0.22
N TYR A 118 -0.38 18.31 -0.66
CA TYR A 118 -1.84 18.17 -0.70
C TYR A 118 -2.24 17.05 -1.65
N THR A 119 -3.26 16.30 -1.28
CA THR A 119 -3.79 15.22 -2.11
C THR A 119 -4.47 15.72 -3.39
N ASP A 120 -4.35 14.94 -4.46
CA ASP A 120 -5.01 15.21 -5.74
C ASP A 120 -6.50 14.80 -5.73
N ASN A 121 -7.15 14.85 -6.90
CA ASN A 121 -8.55 14.45 -7.08
C ASN A 121 -8.83 12.97 -6.78
N ASN A 122 -7.79 12.13 -6.75
CA ASN A 122 -7.87 10.72 -6.39
C ASN A 122 -7.50 10.48 -4.91
N GLY A 123 -7.29 11.54 -4.13
CA GLY A 123 -6.87 11.45 -2.73
C GLY A 123 -5.39 11.09 -2.55
N ILE A 124 -4.58 11.18 -3.60
CA ILE A 124 -3.18 10.74 -3.58
C ILE A 124 -2.27 11.92 -3.25
N ALA A 125 -1.43 11.76 -2.23
CA ALA A 125 -0.31 12.65 -1.95
C ALA A 125 1.00 11.95 -2.33
N SER A 126 1.86 12.66 -3.08
CA SER A 126 3.14 12.15 -3.56
C SER A 126 4.29 13.05 -3.11
N ALA A 127 5.24 12.50 -2.35
CA ALA A 127 6.51 13.13 -2.04
C ALA A 127 7.43 13.08 -3.27
N VAL A 128 7.24 14.04 -4.19
CA VAL A 128 7.98 14.16 -5.45
C VAL A 128 8.49 15.59 -5.63
N SER A 129 9.71 15.75 -6.16
CA SER A 129 10.30 17.06 -6.32
C SER A 129 9.66 17.77 -7.50
N THR A 130 9.29 19.03 -7.26
CA THR A 130 8.81 19.97 -8.28
C THR A 130 9.92 20.87 -8.81
N ASN A 131 11.14 20.75 -8.29
CA ASN A 131 12.28 21.52 -8.78
C ASN A 131 12.66 21.04 -10.19
N PRO A 132 12.84 21.95 -11.17
CA PRO A 132 13.16 21.59 -12.56
C PRO A 132 14.34 20.62 -12.74
N ASN A 133 15.34 20.70 -11.86
CA ASN A 133 16.54 19.86 -11.94
C ASN A 133 16.35 18.45 -11.38
N PHE A 134 15.24 18.20 -10.67
CA PHE A 134 15.00 16.94 -9.93
C PHE A 134 13.58 16.42 -10.15
N ILE A 135 12.91 16.83 -11.23
CA ILE A 135 11.52 16.43 -11.52
C ILE A 135 11.38 14.91 -11.45
N GLY A 136 10.35 14.45 -10.73
CA GLY A 136 10.02 13.03 -10.63
C GLY A 136 10.88 12.25 -9.63
N LYS A 137 11.87 12.88 -8.98
CA LYS A 137 12.66 12.25 -7.90
C LYS A 137 11.95 12.37 -6.55
N GLY A 138 12.11 11.36 -5.70
CA GLY A 138 11.70 11.42 -4.30
C GLY A 138 12.71 12.17 -3.44
N PHE A 139 12.90 11.73 -2.19
CA PHE A 139 13.89 12.31 -1.30
C PHE A 139 15.30 12.07 -1.82
N GLN A 140 16.14 13.11 -1.77
CA GLN A 140 17.57 12.99 -1.97
C GLN A 140 18.21 12.47 -0.69
N ILE A 141 19.08 11.48 -0.85
CA ILE A 141 19.85 10.90 0.24
C ILE A 141 21.32 11.09 -0.10
N TYR A 142 22.09 11.59 0.86
CA TYR A 142 23.54 11.64 0.73
C TYR A 142 24.22 11.33 2.06
N SER A 143 25.44 10.80 1.98
CA SER A 143 26.18 10.40 3.16
C SER A 143 27.55 11.08 3.25
N SER A 144 27.90 11.52 4.45
CA SER A 144 29.24 12.02 4.76
C SER A 144 30.25 10.88 4.99
N PHE A 145 29.79 9.62 5.05
CA PHE A 145 30.63 8.47 5.37
C PHE A 145 30.35 7.25 4.44
N PRO A 146 31.39 6.63 3.83
CA PRO A 146 31.25 5.44 2.99
C PRO A 146 31.23 4.13 3.81
N GLY A 147 30.82 3.02 3.20
CA GLY A 147 30.89 1.69 3.82
C GLY A 147 29.84 1.42 4.90
N ILE A 148 28.80 2.23 5.01
CA ILE A 148 27.65 2.05 5.91
C ILE A 148 26.44 1.51 5.14
N ARG A 149 25.65 0.64 5.80
CA ARG A 149 24.26 0.33 5.45
C ARG A 149 23.36 0.67 6.63
N GLN A 150 22.31 1.43 6.36
CA GLN A 150 21.38 1.91 7.39
C GLN A 150 19.96 1.95 6.84
N THR A 151 18.99 1.56 7.66
CA THR A 151 17.58 1.79 7.35
C THR A 151 17.15 3.14 7.90
N ILE A 152 16.68 4.02 7.02
CA ILE A 152 16.00 5.26 7.38
C ILE A 152 14.49 5.07 7.29
N GLN A 153 13.74 5.88 8.01
CA GLN A 153 12.29 5.84 8.06
C GLN A 153 11.71 7.19 7.71
N ILE A 154 10.84 7.20 6.70
CA ILE A 154 10.04 8.36 6.32
C ILE A 154 8.62 8.10 6.76
N LYS A 155 8.10 8.95 7.65
CA LYS A 155 6.74 8.88 8.14
C LYS A 155 5.84 9.79 7.31
N ALA A 156 4.79 9.22 6.72
CA ALA A 156 3.65 9.96 6.18
C ALA A 156 2.56 10.08 7.25
N SER A 157 2.18 11.31 7.59
CA SER A 157 1.16 11.59 8.60
C SER A 157 0.20 12.68 8.12
N ALA A 158 -1.06 12.58 8.50
CA ALA A 158 -2.06 13.58 8.21
C ALA A 158 -2.97 13.82 9.43
N PRO A 159 -3.61 14.99 9.57
CA PRO A 159 -4.41 15.34 10.75
C PRO A 159 -5.54 14.33 10.98
N GLY A 160 -5.63 13.81 12.20
CA GLY A 160 -6.71 12.88 12.59
C GLY A 160 -6.62 11.47 11.97
N MET A 161 -5.53 11.14 11.28
CA MET A 161 -5.33 9.84 10.61
C MET A 161 -4.16 9.06 11.20
N ASN A 162 -4.20 7.74 11.03
CA ASN A 162 -3.03 6.89 11.27
C ASN A 162 -1.87 7.27 10.33
N SER A 163 -0.64 7.08 10.80
CA SER A 163 0.57 7.34 10.02
C SER A 163 1.06 6.08 9.31
N ILE A 164 1.69 6.25 8.16
CA ILE A 164 2.37 5.20 7.39
C ILE A 164 3.88 5.42 7.48
N ILE A 165 4.65 4.34 7.66
CA ILE A 165 6.11 4.41 7.72
C ILE A 165 6.70 3.70 6.50
N PHE A 166 7.47 4.43 5.72
CA PHE A 166 8.30 3.91 4.65
C PHE A 166 9.69 3.63 5.20
N SER A 167 10.18 2.40 5.06
CA SER A 167 11.53 1.99 5.45
C SER A 167 12.42 1.93 4.22
N ILE A 168 13.44 2.78 4.16
CA ILE A 168 14.39 2.83 3.05
C ILE A 168 15.74 2.33 3.56
N THR A 169 16.19 1.19 3.03
CA THR A 169 17.53 0.68 3.28
C THR A 169 18.52 1.42 2.39
N VAL A 170 19.41 2.19 2.99
CA VAL A 170 20.45 2.96 2.31
C VAL A 170 21.78 2.22 2.43
N SER A 171 22.39 1.89 1.30
CA SER A 171 23.76 1.39 1.23
C SER A 171 24.66 2.45 0.63
N THR A 172 25.63 2.93 1.39
CA THR A 172 26.57 3.98 0.95
C THR A 172 27.64 3.41 0.01
N TYR A 173 28.34 4.28 -0.69
CA TYR A 173 29.48 3.91 -1.54
C TYR A 173 30.50 3.06 -0.75
N LEU A 174 31.10 2.05 -1.39
CA LEU A 174 31.97 1.02 -0.79
C LEU A 174 31.31 0.02 0.18
N TYR A 175 30.00 0.10 0.44
CA TYR A 175 29.34 -0.97 1.21
C TYR A 175 29.35 -2.30 0.42
N PRO A 176 29.85 -3.41 1.00
CA PRO A 176 29.89 -4.71 0.34
C PRO A 176 28.48 -5.30 0.15
N TYR A 177 28.32 -6.16 -0.85
CA TYR A 177 27.04 -6.77 -1.23
C TYR A 177 26.49 -7.72 -0.16
#